data_AF-A0A1H9A9C3-F1
#
_entry.id   AF-A0A1H9A9C3-F1
#
_cell.length_a   1.000
_cell.length_b   1.000
_cell.length_c   1.000
_cell.angle_alpha   90.00
_cell.angle_beta   90.00
_cell.angle_gamma   90.00
#
_symmetry.space_group_name_H-M   'P 1'
#
loop_
_entity.id
_entity.type
_entity.pdbx_description
1 polymer ?
#
loop_
_entity_poly.entity_id
_entity_poly.type
_entity_poly.pdbx_seq_one_letter_code
_entity_poly.pdbx_strand_id
1 'polypeptide(L)'
;MVESDLYFAASAACLDNADSLIAAAIAVLNSGQPNIAFHLVVLALEEIGKHHFLTLNRMADMSDGSIEPFSDKQHTDHQKKLFWCFFGAMLTAQSVDPAAIRDAEKLAETLHSKRMAGLYVDVTTEAVSVPSDNVSADDAQGLLDLARARQALARSQTLREHIEDAEAELLTWFLRASGRAETRAFIFSKSSLAKLVELDDVPIWTAWLKSELDERNRSEREAIALELARVLPEKGEKPKWRIRFRLRSVTHSIRPGPLKTWNSAMQAIQLSPVAKKPELIVDLTLHDNVPVAAVYDFGWALARHFTVALNLATLGTWWWRFAEDTTKWYERIDDLENPAMQIVLEKGEEPLDWGKDRKALNEDDIARLMAVLTALPMPAFGPRPAMFFDYYAAGLEALASSSVHMPRAGDALIHFATAMRMLMGHRGDLKPNDPLEPAFTRFVAARMGSFDEQPDMTEILRALDAAQNGGAPVNGPMPKMTFAGLMKAFVDWYYMVEIHPISYKDVMDKFARSDA
;
A
#
# COMPACT_ATOMS: atom_id res chain seq x y z
N MET A 1 -29.09 -27.59 15.00
CA MET A 1 -29.44 -28.75 14.16
C MET A 1 -29.69 -28.37 12.70
N VAL A 2 -30.45 -27.31 12.37
CA VAL A 2 -30.77 -26.96 10.97
C VAL A 2 -29.55 -26.52 10.13
N GLU A 3 -28.56 -25.83 10.71
CA GLU A 3 -27.34 -25.40 9.99
C GLU A 3 -26.35 -26.54 9.69
N SER A 4 -26.25 -27.54 10.56
CA SER A 4 -25.33 -28.68 10.39
C SER A 4 -25.67 -29.55 9.18
N ASP A 5 -26.97 -29.70 8.88
CA ASP A 5 -27.44 -30.50 7.73
C ASP A 5 -27.24 -29.75 6.40
N LEU A 6 -27.29 -28.41 6.42
CA LEU A 6 -27.03 -27.57 5.26
C LEU A 6 -25.57 -27.68 4.79
N TYR A 7 -24.60 -27.74 5.70
CA TYR A 7 -23.20 -27.93 5.33
C TYR A 7 -22.93 -29.29 4.67
N PHE A 8 -23.62 -30.34 5.10
CA PHE A 8 -23.48 -31.67 4.48
C PHE A 8 -24.08 -31.69 3.07
N ALA A 9 -25.28 -31.12 2.91
CA ALA A 9 -25.92 -30.98 1.60
C ALA A 9 -25.08 -30.12 0.65
N ALA A 10 -24.54 -29.00 1.13
CA ALA A 10 -23.66 -28.13 0.34
C ALA A 10 -22.34 -28.82 -0.04
N SER A 11 -21.72 -29.54 0.90
CA SER A 11 -20.48 -30.28 0.68
C SER A 11 -20.66 -31.40 -0.34
N ALA A 12 -21.78 -32.13 -0.30
CA ALA A 12 -22.12 -33.14 -1.32
C ALA A 12 -22.42 -32.50 -2.68
N ALA A 13 -23.19 -31.40 -2.70
CA ALA A 13 -23.51 -30.68 -3.93
C ALA A 13 -22.27 -30.12 -4.64
N CYS A 14 -21.22 -29.73 -3.90
CA CYS A 14 -19.92 -29.36 -4.48
C CYS A 14 -19.32 -30.51 -5.29
N LEU A 15 -19.34 -31.74 -4.78
CA LEU A 15 -18.80 -32.90 -5.51
C LEU A 15 -19.66 -33.24 -6.74
N ASP A 16 -20.98 -33.15 -6.63
CA ASP A 16 -21.88 -33.38 -7.78
C ASP A 16 -21.69 -32.32 -8.87
N ASN A 17 -21.47 -31.07 -8.48
CA ASN A 17 -21.14 -30.00 -9.41
C ASN A 17 -19.75 -30.20 -10.04
N ALA A 18 -18.77 -30.66 -9.27
CA ALA A 18 -17.44 -31.00 -9.79
C ALA A 18 -17.51 -32.11 -10.86
N ASP A 19 -18.33 -33.15 -10.67
CA ASP A 19 -18.54 -34.20 -11.69
C ASP A 19 -19.16 -33.62 -12.98
N SER A 20 -20.14 -32.73 -12.82
CA SER A 20 -20.78 -32.05 -13.96
C SER A 20 -19.79 -31.19 -14.75
N LEU A 21 -18.92 -30.47 -14.03
CA LEU A 21 -17.85 -29.65 -14.63
C LEU A 21 -16.78 -30.51 -15.31
N ILE A 22 -16.39 -31.63 -14.72
CA ILE A 22 -15.46 -32.61 -15.33
C ILE A 22 -16.08 -33.19 -16.62
N ALA A 23 -17.35 -33.58 -16.58
CA ALA A 23 -18.08 -34.10 -17.75
C ALA A 23 -18.14 -33.05 -18.88
N ALA A 24 -18.45 -31.80 -18.54
CA ALA A 24 -18.46 -30.70 -19.49
C ALA A 24 -17.06 -30.43 -20.07
N ALA A 25 -16.02 -30.44 -19.23
CA ALA A 25 -14.64 -30.25 -19.66
C ALA A 25 -14.19 -31.31 -20.68
N ILE A 26 -14.58 -32.58 -20.50
CA ILE A 26 -14.29 -33.67 -21.46
C ILE A 26 -14.94 -33.38 -22.81
N ALA A 27 -16.23 -32.99 -22.82
CA ALA A 27 -16.94 -32.69 -24.04
C ALA A 27 -16.31 -31.50 -24.78
N VAL A 28 -15.93 -30.45 -24.06
CA VAL A 28 -15.29 -29.25 -24.60
C VAL A 28 -13.89 -29.56 -25.13
N LEU A 29 -13.09 -30.36 -24.41
CA LEU A 29 -11.75 -30.77 -24.85
C LEU A 29 -11.83 -31.57 -26.15
N ASN A 30 -12.77 -32.50 -26.25
CA ASN A 30 -13.02 -33.29 -27.46
C ASN A 30 -13.49 -32.43 -28.66
N SER A 31 -14.06 -31.25 -28.40
CA SER A 31 -14.42 -30.27 -29.43
C SER A 31 -13.26 -29.41 -29.91
N GLY A 32 -12.04 -29.61 -29.38
CA GLY A 32 -10.85 -28.86 -29.76
C GLY A 32 -10.70 -27.50 -29.07
N GLN A 33 -11.32 -27.31 -27.89
CA GLN A 33 -11.26 -26.05 -27.13
C GLN A 33 -10.54 -26.24 -25.77
N PRO A 34 -9.21 -26.44 -25.78
CA PRO A 34 -8.46 -26.82 -24.58
C PRO A 34 -8.46 -25.74 -23.49
N ASN A 35 -8.43 -24.46 -23.86
CA ASN A 35 -8.46 -23.35 -22.90
C ASN A 35 -9.79 -23.27 -22.13
N ILE A 36 -10.92 -23.54 -22.78
CA ILE A 36 -12.24 -23.59 -22.13
C ILE A 36 -12.36 -24.84 -21.25
N ALA A 37 -11.89 -25.99 -21.76
CA ALA A 37 -11.84 -27.22 -20.97
C ALA A 37 -11.01 -27.02 -19.70
N PHE A 38 -9.82 -26.43 -19.80
CA PHE A 38 -8.97 -26.11 -18.66
C PHE A 38 -9.70 -25.25 -17.62
N HIS A 39 -10.45 -24.23 -18.04
CA HIS A 39 -11.22 -23.41 -17.11
C HIS A 39 -12.29 -24.21 -16.35
N LEU A 40 -13.02 -25.07 -17.05
CA LEU A 40 -14.03 -25.94 -16.44
C LEU A 40 -13.39 -26.92 -15.45
N VAL A 41 -12.21 -27.44 -15.76
CA VAL A 41 -11.46 -28.30 -14.81
C VAL A 41 -11.00 -27.51 -13.59
N VAL A 42 -10.51 -26.27 -13.75
CA VAL A 42 -10.15 -25.42 -12.61
C VAL A 42 -11.38 -25.15 -11.72
N LEU A 43 -12.55 -24.89 -12.31
CA LEU A 43 -13.80 -24.77 -11.54
C LEU A 43 -14.14 -26.06 -10.79
N ALA A 44 -13.95 -27.24 -11.40
CA ALA A 44 -14.17 -28.50 -10.72
C ALA A 44 -13.24 -28.66 -9.50
N LEU A 45 -11.96 -28.31 -9.65
CA LEU A 45 -11.00 -28.30 -8.53
C LEU A 45 -11.38 -27.30 -7.44
N GLU A 46 -11.91 -26.13 -7.79
CA GLU A 46 -12.43 -25.17 -6.82
C GLU A 46 -13.61 -25.73 -6.03
N GLU A 47 -14.55 -26.45 -6.66
CA GLU A 47 -15.66 -27.11 -5.98
C GLU A 47 -15.19 -28.24 -5.06
N ILE A 48 -14.20 -29.04 -5.47
CA ILE A 48 -13.57 -30.05 -4.60
C ILE A 48 -12.91 -29.39 -3.39
N GLY A 49 -12.23 -28.26 -3.59
CA GLY A 49 -11.65 -27.49 -2.49
C GLY A 49 -12.69 -26.93 -1.52
N LYS A 50 -13.82 -26.43 -2.03
CA LYS A 50 -14.97 -26.01 -1.21
C LYS A 50 -15.51 -27.19 -0.39
N HIS A 51 -15.65 -28.37 -0.99
CA HIS A 51 -16.08 -29.59 -0.29
C HIS A 51 -15.20 -29.88 0.94
N HIS A 52 -13.87 -29.89 0.78
CA HIS A 52 -12.96 -30.13 1.90
C HIS A 52 -13.07 -29.05 2.98
N PHE A 53 -13.18 -27.79 2.59
CA PHE A 53 -13.30 -26.70 3.55
C PHE A 53 -14.63 -26.73 4.33
N LEU A 54 -15.77 -26.96 3.67
CA LEU A 54 -17.07 -27.10 4.32
C LEU A 54 -17.07 -28.30 5.29
N THR A 55 -16.40 -29.38 4.91
CA THR A 55 -16.19 -30.56 5.75
C THR A 55 -15.38 -30.23 7.01
N LEU A 56 -14.25 -29.53 6.86
CA LEU A 56 -13.42 -29.11 8.00
C LEU A 56 -14.12 -28.08 8.89
N ASN A 57 -14.89 -27.16 8.30
CA ASN A 57 -15.71 -26.22 9.06
C ASN A 57 -16.74 -26.96 9.91
N ARG A 58 -17.47 -27.93 9.34
CA ARG A 58 -18.41 -28.74 10.13
C ARG A 58 -17.72 -29.43 11.30
N MET A 59 -16.56 -30.05 11.04
CA MET A 59 -15.77 -30.70 12.09
C MET A 59 -15.48 -29.70 13.21
N ALA A 60 -15.03 -28.50 12.86
CA ALA A 60 -14.68 -27.45 13.80
C ALA A 60 -15.92 -26.83 14.52
N ASP A 61 -17.06 -26.71 13.85
CA ASP A 61 -18.32 -26.13 14.37
C ASP A 61 -19.00 -27.01 15.43
N MET A 62 -18.59 -28.28 15.55
CA MET A 62 -19.06 -29.19 16.60
C MET A 62 -18.61 -28.77 18.02
N SER A 63 -17.73 -27.76 18.17
CA SER A 63 -17.18 -27.34 19.48
C SER A 63 -17.73 -26.03 20.07
N ASP A 64 -18.22 -25.06 19.28
CA ASP A 64 -18.66 -23.75 19.84
C ASP A 64 -19.55 -22.87 18.92
N GLY A 65 -19.92 -23.28 17.69
CA GLY A 65 -20.76 -22.42 16.82
C GLY A 65 -20.20 -21.02 16.53
N SER A 66 -18.91 -20.78 16.82
CA SER A 66 -18.26 -19.47 16.74
C SER A 66 -17.39 -19.31 15.50
N ILE A 67 -17.39 -20.29 14.59
CA ILE A 67 -16.71 -20.16 13.30
C ILE A 67 -17.61 -19.29 12.43
N GLU A 68 -17.09 -18.13 12.00
CA GLU A 68 -17.79 -17.33 11.00
C GLU A 68 -18.13 -18.25 9.82
N PRO A 69 -19.43 -18.36 9.46
CA PRO A 69 -19.84 -19.05 8.25
C PRO A 69 -19.02 -18.55 7.08
N PHE A 70 -18.87 -19.38 6.07
CA PHE A 70 -18.17 -19.03 4.84
C PHE A 70 -18.61 -17.64 4.35
N SER A 71 -17.85 -16.59 4.69
CA SER A 71 -18.27 -15.22 4.38
C SER A 71 -18.28 -15.05 2.87
N ASP A 72 -19.09 -14.13 2.34
CA ASP A 72 -19.14 -13.81 0.91
C ASP A 72 -17.73 -13.57 0.29
N LYS A 73 -16.77 -13.08 1.10
CA LYS A 73 -15.38 -12.88 0.69
C LYS A 73 -14.59 -14.16 0.41
N GLN A 74 -14.94 -15.29 1.03
CA GLN A 74 -14.27 -16.58 0.79
C GLN A 74 -14.85 -17.29 -0.44
N HIS A 75 -16.06 -16.93 -0.89
CA HIS A 75 -16.68 -17.48 -2.13
C HIS A 75 -15.95 -17.00 -3.38
N THR A 76 -15.35 -15.82 -3.30
CA THR A 76 -14.65 -15.16 -4.40
C THR A 76 -13.14 -15.41 -4.42
N ASP A 77 -12.56 -15.99 -3.37
CA ASP A 77 -11.12 -16.31 -3.31
C ASP A 77 -10.81 -17.66 -4.02
N HIS A 78 -10.59 -17.56 -5.33
CA HIS A 78 -10.27 -18.69 -6.22
C HIS A 78 -9.00 -19.43 -5.82
N GLN A 79 -7.95 -18.70 -5.43
CA GLN A 79 -6.68 -19.29 -5.03
C GLN A 79 -6.82 -20.11 -3.74
N LYS A 80 -7.58 -19.59 -2.76
CA LYS A 80 -7.85 -20.31 -1.51
C LYS A 80 -8.63 -21.60 -1.75
N LYS A 81 -9.62 -21.61 -2.64
CA LYS A 81 -10.37 -22.82 -3.00
C LYS A 81 -9.46 -23.87 -3.64
N LEU A 82 -8.60 -23.48 -4.57
CA LEU A 82 -7.62 -24.38 -5.17
C LEU A 82 -6.63 -24.93 -4.14
N PHE A 83 -6.13 -24.08 -3.24
CA PHE A 83 -5.28 -24.53 -2.14
C PHE A 83 -5.96 -25.62 -1.30
N TRP A 84 -7.22 -25.43 -0.91
CA TRP A 84 -7.97 -26.43 -0.14
C TRP A 84 -8.25 -27.73 -0.90
N CYS A 85 -8.30 -27.72 -2.23
CA CYS A 85 -8.41 -28.94 -3.02
C CYS A 85 -7.19 -29.86 -2.82
N PHE A 86 -6.00 -29.27 -2.73
CA PHE A 86 -4.75 -30.03 -2.59
C PHE A 86 -4.40 -30.32 -1.13
N PHE A 87 -4.63 -29.34 -0.24
CA PHE A 87 -4.27 -29.41 1.17
C PHE A 87 -5.36 -30.04 2.04
N GLY A 88 -6.64 -29.73 1.78
CA GLY A 88 -7.76 -30.21 2.59
C GLY A 88 -7.86 -31.73 2.63
N ALA A 89 -7.56 -32.38 1.50
CA ALA A 89 -7.49 -33.83 1.41
C ALA A 89 -6.45 -34.47 2.35
N MET A 90 -5.35 -33.77 2.66
CA MET A 90 -4.30 -34.27 3.57
C MET A 90 -4.75 -34.21 5.04
N LEU A 91 -5.48 -33.15 5.41
CA LEU A 91 -6.06 -33.03 6.75
C LEU A 91 -7.16 -34.08 6.98
N THR A 92 -8.02 -34.31 5.98
CA THR A 92 -9.09 -35.30 6.08
C THR A 92 -8.56 -36.74 6.02
N ALA A 93 -7.47 -36.99 5.29
CA ALA A 93 -6.85 -38.31 5.17
C ALA A 93 -5.77 -38.62 6.22
N GLN A 94 -5.40 -37.66 7.09
CA GLN A 94 -4.33 -37.79 8.09
C GLN A 94 -3.00 -38.34 7.54
N SER A 95 -2.71 -38.08 6.26
CA SER A 95 -1.43 -38.47 5.63
C SER A 95 -0.78 -37.25 5.04
N VAL A 96 0.53 -37.14 5.22
CA VAL A 96 1.26 -35.92 4.88
C VAL A 96 2.39 -36.22 3.91
N ASP A 97 2.31 -35.59 2.73
CA ASP A 97 3.48 -35.34 1.90
C ASP A 97 3.84 -33.84 1.97
N PRO A 98 4.92 -33.47 2.68
CA PRO A 98 5.39 -32.10 2.83
C PRO A 98 5.84 -31.42 1.53
N ALA A 99 6.28 -32.21 0.53
CA ALA A 99 6.55 -31.67 -0.80
C ALA A 99 5.22 -31.23 -1.44
N ALA A 100 4.20 -32.08 -1.34
CA ALA A 100 2.88 -31.80 -1.88
C ALA A 100 2.17 -30.59 -1.22
N ILE A 101 2.48 -30.23 0.03
CA ILE A 101 1.94 -29.00 0.66
C ILE A 101 2.53 -27.72 0.06
N ARG A 102 3.86 -27.65 -0.14
CA ARG A 102 4.48 -26.48 -0.79
C ARG A 102 4.10 -26.40 -2.25
N ASP A 103 4.01 -27.55 -2.91
CA ASP A 103 3.60 -27.64 -4.29
C ASP A 103 2.13 -27.22 -4.44
N ALA A 104 1.27 -27.41 -3.43
CA ALA A 104 -0.12 -26.98 -3.45
C ALA A 104 -0.30 -25.46 -3.56
N GLU A 105 0.43 -24.64 -2.78
CA GLU A 105 0.32 -23.16 -2.88
C GLU A 105 0.81 -22.66 -4.23
N LYS A 106 1.97 -23.13 -4.67
CA LYS A 106 2.56 -22.75 -5.96
C LYS A 106 1.69 -23.22 -7.14
N LEU A 107 1.11 -24.41 -7.02
CA LEU A 107 0.20 -24.96 -8.02
C LEU A 107 -1.10 -24.14 -8.07
N ALA A 108 -1.69 -23.79 -6.93
CA ALA A 108 -2.89 -22.95 -6.88
C ALA A 108 -2.66 -21.58 -7.53
N GLU A 109 -1.51 -20.94 -7.26
CA GLU A 109 -1.11 -19.67 -7.90
C GLU A 109 -0.92 -19.86 -9.41
N THR A 110 -0.18 -20.89 -9.82
CA THR A 110 0.08 -21.18 -11.25
C THR A 110 -1.20 -21.47 -12.02
N LEU A 111 -2.11 -22.29 -11.45
CA LEU A 111 -3.39 -22.61 -12.05
C LEU A 111 -4.28 -21.38 -12.15
N HIS A 112 -4.30 -20.51 -11.14
CA HIS A 112 -5.06 -19.27 -11.17
C HIS A 112 -4.51 -18.33 -12.25
N SER A 113 -3.20 -18.08 -12.30
CA SER A 113 -2.58 -17.25 -13.32
C SER A 113 -2.82 -17.80 -14.73
N LYS A 114 -2.68 -19.12 -14.93
CA LYS A 114 -2.92 -19.77 -16.23
C LYS A 114 -4.40 -19.74 -16.63
N ARG A 115 -5.32 -19.87 -15.67
CA ARG A 115 -6.77 -19.68 -15.88
C ARG A 115 -7.06 -18.28 -16.39
N MET A 116 -6.46 -17.24 -15.82
CA MET A 116 -6.66 -15.86 -16.25
C MET A 116 -6.15 -15.65 -17.68
N ALA A 117 -4.93 -16.11 -17.97
CA ALA A 117 -4.33 -16.02 -19.30
C ALA A 117 -5.09 -16.84 -20.37
N GLY A 118 -5.67 -17.98 -19.99
CA GLY A 118 -6.44 -18.87 -20.86
C GLY A 118 -7.91 -18.50 -21.03
N LEU A 119 -8.38 -17.43 -20.38
CA LEU A 119 -9.79 -17.01 -20.41
C LEU A 119 -10.00 -15.65 -21.08
N TYR A 120 -9.13 -14.69 -20.80
CA TYR A 120 -9.29 -13.32 -21.27
C TYR A 120 -8.32 -13.00 -22.41
N VAL A 121 -8.84 -12.38 -23.46
CA VAL A 121 -7.99 -11.71 -24.45
C VAL A 121 -7.34 -10.53 -23.73
N ASP A 122 -6.02 -10.53 -23.68
CA ASP A 122 -5.25 -9.44 -23.06
C ASP A 122 -4.51 -8.67 -24.16
N VAL A 123 -4.46 -7.34 -24.03
CA VAL A 123 -3.77 -6.46 -24.97
C VAL A 123 -2.71 -5.71 -24.20
N THR A 124 -1.47 -6.14 -24.39
CA THR A 124 -0.30 -5.42 -23.87
C THR A 124 0.15 -4.35 -24.87
N THR A 125 1.08 -3.48 -24.48
CA THR A 125 1.67 -2.49 -25.39
C THR A 125 2.38 -3.09 -26.60
N GLU A 126 2.72 -4.38 -26.56
CA GLU A 126 3.57 -5.04 -27.57
C GLU A 126 2.87 -6.20 -28.30
N ALA A 127 1.81 -6.80 -27.73
CA ALA A 127 1.10 -7.93 -28.35
C ALA A 127 -0.33 -8.13 -27.80
N VAL A 128 -1.16 -8.76 -28.62
CA VAL A 128 -2.45 -9.35 -28.21
C VAL A 128 -2.20 -10.80 -27.79
N SER A 129 -2.55 -11.13 -26.54
CA SER A 129 -2.55 -12.49 -26.03
C SER A 129 -3.90 -13.14 -26.30
N VAL A 130 -3.90 -14.21 -27.09
CA VAL A 130 -5.12 -14.97 -27.39
C VAL A 130 -5.27 -16.10 -26.35
N PRO A 131 -6.44 -16.26 -25.71
CA PRO A 131 -6.68 -17.28 -24.68
C PRO A 131 -6.29 -18.71 -25.08
N SER A 132 -6.56 -19.09 -26.34
CA SER A 132 -6.24 -20.42 -26.87
C SER A 132 -4.75 -20.73 -26.91
N ASP A 133 -3.90 -19.71 -27.02
CA ASP A 133 -2.46 -19.88 -27.19
C ASP A 133 -1.75 -20.12 -25.85
N ASN A 134 -2.42 -19.78 -24.75
CA ASN A 134 -1.88 -19.88 -23.39
C ASN A 134 -2.14 -21.25 -22.73
N VAL A 135 -2.97 -22.09 -23.33
CA VAL A 135 -3.36 -23.40 -22.79
C VAL A 135 -3.37 -24.45 -23.89
N SER A 136 -2.45 -25.41 -23.81
CA SER A 136 -2.38 -26.53 -24.73
C SER A 136 -3.41 -27.63 -24.40
N ALA A 137 -3.67 -28.53 -25.36
CA ALA A 137 -4.48 -29.72 -25.11
C ALA A 137 -3.86 -30.62 -24.02
N ASP A 138 -2.54 -30.71 -23.97
CA ASP A 138 -1.81 -31.47 -22.95
C ASP A 138 -1.99 -30.86 -21.55
N ASP A 139 -1.98 -29.52 -21.45
CA ASP A 139 -2.26 -28.82 -20.19
C ASP A 139 -3.67 -29.12 -19.67
N ALA A 140 -4.66 -29.04 -20.57
CA ALA A 140 -6.06 -29.31 -20.22
C ALA A 140 -6.26 -30.78 -19.83
N GLN A 141 -5.65 -31.71 -20.57
CA GLN A 141 -5.74 -33.15 -20.30
C GLN A 141 -5.05 -33.52 -18.98
N GLY A 142 -3.83 -33.02 -18.75
CA GLY A 142 -3.11 -33.26 -17.50
C GLY A 142 -3.86 -32.73 -16.28
N LEU A 143 -4.47 -31.53 -16.39
CA LEU A 143 -5.29 -30.99 -15.31
C LEU A 143 -6.58 -31.80 -15.10
N LEU A 144 -7.22 -32.26 -16.18
CA LEU A 144 -8.42 -33.10 -16.12
C LEU A 144 -8.15 -34.41 -15.38
N ASP A 145 -7.01 -35.05 -15.65
CA ASP A 145 -6.61 -36.28 -14.97
C ASP A 145 -6.36 -36.03 -13.48
N LEU A 146 -5.73 -34.90 -13.13
CA LEU A 146 -5.59 -34.47 -11.73
C LEU A 146 -6.93 -34.24 -11.06
N ALA A 147 -7.88 -33.55 -11.71
CA ALA A 147 -9.21 -33.31 -11.15
C ALA A 147 -10.00 -34.60 -10.93
N ARG A 148 -9.92 -35.56 -11.85
CA ARG A 148 -10.53 -36.89 -11.68
C ARG A 148 -9.92 -37.64 -10.50
N ALA A 149 -8.59 -37.61 -10.35
CA ALA A 149 -7.92 -38.24 -9.22
C ALA A 149 -8.35 -37.60 -7.88
N ARG A 150 -8.45 -36.26 -7.83
CA ARG A 150 -8.90 -35.52 -6.64
C ARG A 150 -10.36 -35.75 -6.32
N GLN A 151 -11.23 -35.80 -7.33
CA GLN A 151 -12.64 -36.11 -7.19
C GLN A 151 -12.85 -37.53 -6.65
N ALA A 152 -12.14 -38.52 -7.20
CA ALA A 152 -12.18 -39.89 -6.73
C ALA A 152 -11.71 -39.99 -5.26
N LEU A 153 -10.63 -39.29 -4.92
CA LEU A 153 -10.14 -39.22 -3.54
C LEU A 153 -11.20 -38.62 -2.61
N ALA A 154 -11.76 -37.45 -2.95
CA ALA A 154 -12.78 -36.79 -2.14
C ALA A 154 -14.04 -37.65 -1.94
N ARG A 155 -14.52 -38.33 -2.98
CA ARG A 155 -15.67 -39.26 -2.87
C ARG A 155 -15.36 -40.52 -2.05
N SER A 156 -14.10 -40.95 -2.02
CA SER A 156 -13.68 -42.11 -1.21
C SER A 156 -13.52 -41.80 0.28
N GLN A 157 -13.43 -40.51 0.64
CA GLN A 157 -13.29 -40.08 2.02
C GLN A 157 -14.61 -40.26 2.77
N THR A 158 -14.54 -41.00 3.88
CA THR A 158 -15.66 -41.10 4.81
C THR A 158 -15.54 -39.99 5.84
N LEU A 159 -16.57 -39.15 5.93
CA LEU A 159 -16.64 -38.12 6.97
C LEU A 159 -16.67 -38.78 8.35
N ARG A 160 -15.81 -38.33 9.25
CA ARG A 160 -15.86 -38.74 10.66
C ARG A 160 -17.12 -38.16 11.29
N GLU A 161 -17.98 -39.02 11.83
CA GLU A 161 -19.22 -38.61 12.52
C GLU A 161 -18.94 -37.98 13.88
N HIS A 162 -17.80 -38.31 14.48
CA HIS A 162 -17.37 -37.79 15.77
C HIS A 162 -15.88 -37.41 15.74
N ILE A 163 -15.56 -36.28 16.34
CA ILE A 163 -14.20 -35.86 16.69
C ILE A 163 -14.20 -35.44 18.15
N GLU A 164 -13.06 -35.57 18.81
CA GLU A 164 -12.91 -35.13 20.19
C GLU A 164 -12.92 -33.60 20.27
N ASP A 165 -13.46 -33.04 21.35
CA ASP A 165 -13.57 -31.59 21.55
C ASP A 165 -12.23 -30.87 21.41
N ALA A 166 -11.15 -31.46 21.94
CA ALA A 166 -9.80 -30.92 21.82
C ALA A 166 -9.30 -30.87 20.37
N GLU A 167 -9.66 -31.86 19.54
CA GLU A 167 -9.34 -31.87 18.11
C GLU A 167 -10.16 -30.80 17.37
N ALA A 168 -11.44 -30.65 17.73
CA ALA A 168 -12.34 -29.65 17.17
C ALA A 168 -11.87 -28.21 17.46
N GLU A 169 -11.46 -27.93 18.70
CA GLU A 169 -10.90 -26.64 19.10
C GLU A 169 -9.61 -26.32 18.33
N LEU A 170 -8.74 -27.33 18.19
CA LEU A 170 -7.45 -27.17 17.51
C LEU A 170 -7.64 -26.93 16.00
N LEU A 171 -8.59 -27.62 15.38
CA LEU A 171 -8.96 -27.40 13.99
C LEU A 171 -9.59 -26.02 13.79
N THR A 172 -10.48 -25.60 14.69
CA THR A 172 -11.07 -24.25 14.71
C THR A 172 -9.99 -23.17 14.76
N TRP A 173 -9.02 -23.34 15.66
CA TRP A 173 -7.88 -22.45 15.78
C TRP A 173 -7.06 -22.41 14.47
N PHE A 174 -6.76 -23.57 13.88
CA PHE A 174 -5.95 -23.66 12.67
C PHE A 174 -6.61 -22.94 11.49
N LEU A 175 -7.91 -23.17 11.26
CA LEU A 175 -8.66 -22.53 10.16
C LEU A 175 -8.68 -21.00 10.29
N ARG A 176 -8.80 -20.48 11.52
CA ARG A 176 -8.73 -19.04 11.79
C ARG A 176 -7.31 -18.49 11.58
N ALA A 177 -6.29 -19.20 12.07
CA ALA A 177 -4.90 -18.78 11.97
C ALA A 177 -4.38 -18.84 10.53
N SER A 178 -4.74 -19.85 9.74
CA SER A 178 -4.36 -19.95 8.33
C SER A 178 -5.06 -18.90 7.45
N GLY A 179 -6.16 -18.32 7.93
CA GLY A 179 -6.90 -17.27 7.24
C GLY A 179 -6.30 -15.86 7.36
N ARG A 180 -5.37 -15.61 8.31
CA ARG A 180 -4.74 -14.30 8.50
C ARG A 180 -3.37 -14.27 7.82
N ALA A 181 -3.07 -13.20 7.07
CA ALA A 181 -1.83 -13.10 6.28
C ALA A 181 -0.55 -13.28 7.13
N GLU A 182 -0.52 -12.68 8.32
CA GLU A 182 0.64 -12.69 9.23
C GLU A 182 0.97 -14.10 9.74
N THR A 183 -0.04 -14.85 10.18
CA THR A 183 0.14 -16.21 10.71
C THR A 183 0.22 -17.26 9.61
N ARG A 184 -0.45 -17.04 8.47
CA ARG A 184 -0.39 -17.94 7.30
C ARG A 184 1.04 -18.13 6.81
N ALA A 185 1.82 -17.05 6.70
CA ALA A 185 3.21 -17.11 6.27
C ALA A 185 4.08 -17.99 7.18
N PHE A 186 3.81 -18.00 8.49
CA PHE A 186 4.49 -18.88 9.44
C PHE A 186 4.02 -20.33 9.32
N ILE A 187 2.71 -20.57 9.27
CA ILE A 187 2.10 -21.92 9.19
C ILE A 187 2.64 -22.69 7.98
N PHE A 188 2.74 -22.05 6.82
CA PHE A 188 3.23 -22.68 5.58
C PHE A 188 4.71 -22.42 5.30
N SER A 189 5.46 -21.91 6.29
CA SER A 189 6.90 -21.71 6.17
C SER A 189 7.66 -23.02 6.00
N LYS A 190 8.85 -22.97 5.40
CA LYS A 190 9.74 -24.14 5.27
C LYS A 190 10.03 -24.80 6.62
N SER A 191 10.21 -24.04 7.69
CA SER A 191 10.51 -24.56 9.03
C SER A 191 9.29 -25.24 9.66
N SER A 192 8.10 -24.66 9.53
CA SER A 192 6.87 -25.30 10.00
C SER A 192 6.61 -26.62 9.28
N LEU A 193 6.75 -26.64 7.95
CA LEU A 193 6.54 -27.86 7.17
C LEU A 193 7.63 -28.90 7.43
N ALA A 194 8.88 -28.49 7.71
CA ALA A 194 9.93 -29.39 8.19
C ALA A 194 9.52 -30.06 9.51
N LYS A 195 8.89 -29.29 10.42
CA LYS A 195 8.39 -29.80 11.69
C LYS A 195 7.23 -30.78 11.51
N LEU A 196 6.33 -30.51 10.57
CA LEU A 196 5.28 -31.47 10.22
C LEU A 196 5.86 -32.81 9.75
N VAL A 197 6.94 -32.80 8.95
CA VAL A 197 7.64 -34.04 8.53
C VAL A 197 8.20 -34.79 9.73
N GLU A 198 8.83 -34.05 10.66
CA GLU A 198 9.43 -34.62 11.86
C GLU A 198 8.39 -35.29 12.75
N LEU A 199 7.22 -34.68 12.88
CA LEU A 199 6.14 -35.15 13.74
C LEU A 199 5.30 -36.26 13.10
N ASP A 200 5.22 -36.29 11.76
CA ASP A 200 4.41 -37.23 10.95
C ASP A 200 2.94 -37.35 11.43
N ASP A 201 2.44 -36.28 12.04
CA ASP A 201 1.12 -36.24 12.66
C ASP A 201 0.57 -34.81 12.59
N VAL A 202 -0.55 -34.65 11.88
CA VAL A 202 -1.19 -33.36 11.62
C VAL A 202 -1.76 -32.74 12.90
N PRO A 203 -2.55 -33.44 13.74
CA PRO A 203 -2.94 -32.94 15.05
C PRO A 203 -1.78 -32.46 15.92
N ILE A 204 -0.71 -33.25 16.05
CA ILE A 204 0.45 -32.90 16.88
C ILE A 204 1.16 -31.67 16.31
N TRP A 205 1.34 -31.59 14.99
CA TRP A 205 1.89 -30.40 14.33
C TRP A 205 1.03 -29.15 14.52
N THR A 206 -0.29 -29.30 14.45
CA THR A 206 -1.22 -28.18 14.64
C THR A 206 -1.15 -27.67 16.09
N ALA A 207 -1.04 -28.57 17.07
CA ALA A 207 -0.84 -28.22 18.47
C ALA A 207 0.50 -27.52 18.70
N TRP A 208 1.56 -28.01 18.05
CA TRP A 208 2.87 -27.36 18.07
C TRP A 208 2.80 -25.95 17.48
N LEU A 209 2.18 -25.76 16.31
CA LEU A 209 1.98 -24.46 15.69
C LEU A 209 1.26 -23.47 16.62
N LYS A 210 0.19 -23.95 17.28
CA LYS A 210 -0.54 -23.16 18.27
C LYS A 210 0.35 -22.75 19.42
N SER A 211 1.13 -23.68 19.96
CA SER A 211 2.06 -23.40 21.07
C SER A 211 3.13 -22.38 20.68
N GLU A 212 3.70 -22.45 19.48
CA GLU A 212 4.71 -21.50 18.99
C GLU A 212 4.13 -20.09 18.82
N LEU A 213 2.92 -19.99 18.28
CA LEU A 213 2.24 -18.71 18.10
C LEU A 213 1.77 -18.13 19.45
N ASP A 214 1.27 -18.95 20.36
CA ASP A 214 0.90 -18.53 21.71
C ASP A 214 2.13 -18.07 22.51
N GLU A 215 3.26 -18.76 22.38
CA GLU A 215 4.53 -18.38 23.02
C GLU A 215 5.08 -17.07 22.45
N ARG A 216 5.05 -16.89 21.14
CA ARG A 216 5.42 -15.61 20.50
C ARG A 216 4.53 -14.47 20.98
N ASN A 217 3.22 -14.66 20.94
CA ASN A 217 2.26 -13.66 21.41
C ASN A 217 2.47 -13.33 22.89
N ARG A 218 2.79 -14.32 23.72
CA ARG A 218 3.11 -14.12 25.13
C ARG A 218 4.41 -13.33 25.30
N SER A 219 5.49 -13.76 24.64
CA SER A 219 6.78 -13.09 24.65
C SER A 219 6.69 -11.64 24.17
N GLU A 220 5.90 -11.38 23.12
CA GLU A 220 5.63 -10.02 22.62
C GLU A 220 4.87 -9.17 23.64
N ARG A 221 3.82 -9.72 24.27
CA ARG A 221 3.07 -9.03 25.33
C ARG A 221 3.93 -8.75 26.55
N GLU A 222 4.77 -9.70 26.96
CA GLU A 222 5.71 -9.55 28.06
C GLU A 222 6.77 -8.49 27.73
N ALA A 223 7.32 -8.49 26.52
CA ALA A 223 8.26 -7.47 26.06
C ALA A 223 7.62 -6.07 26.04
N ILE A 224 6.38 -5.95 25.56
CA ILE A 224 5.62 -4.69 25.58
C ILE A 224 5.35 -4.25 27.02
N ALA A 225 4.96 -5.16 27.91
CA ALA A 225 4.70 -4.86 29.32
C ALA A 225 5.98 -4.38 30.03
N LEU A 226 7.11 -5.06 29.80
CA LEU A 226 8.42 -4.65 30.29
C LEU A 226 8.80 -3.26 29.77
N GLU A 227 8.51 -2.98 28.50
CA GLU A 227 8.79 -1.68 27.91
C GLU A 227 7.91 -0.57 28.45
N LEU A 228 6.62 -0.84 28.67
CA LEU A 228 5.67 0.09 29.28
C LEU A 228 6.03 0.40 30.75
N ALA A 229 6.57 -0.58 31.47
CA ALA A 229 7.00 -0.43 32.86
C ALA A 229 8.42 0.17 33.01
N ARG A 230 9.12 0.41 31.90
CA ARG A 230 10.51 0.86 31.92
C ARG A 230 10.63 2.28 32.48
N VAL A 231 11.59 2.47 33.38
CA VAL A 231 12.02 3.81 33.81
C VAL A 231 12.79 4.47 32.67
N LEU A 232 12.28 5.62 32.20
CA LEU A 232 12.91 6.38 31.12
C LEU A 232 14.07 7.22 31.66
N PRO A 233 15.23 7.23 31.00
CA PRO A 233 16.27 8.21 31.34
C PRO A 233 15.80 9.62 30.96
N GLU A 234 16.26 10.63 31.69
CA GLU A 234 15.93 12.04 31.41
C GLU A 234 16.46 12.49 30.04
N LYS A 235 17.64 11.99 29.66
CA LYS A 235 18.27 12.21 28.36
C LYS A 235 18.45 10.88 27.64
N GLY A 236 18.26 10.88 26.33
CA GLY A 236 18.45 9.68 25.51
C GLY A 236 19.93 9.32 25.41
N GLU A 237 20.33 8.19 25.96
CA GLU A 237 21.73 7.77 26.04
C GLU A 237 22.16 6.93 24.84
N LYS A 238 21.22 6.16 24.27
CA LYS A 238 21.50 5.27 23.14
C LYS A 238 20.32 5.18 22.17
N PRO A 239 20.59 4.88 20.88
CA PRO A 239 19.58 4.50 19.90
C PRO A 239 18.73 3.34 20.41
N LYS A 240 17.40 3.45 20.27
CA LYS A 240 16.47 2.38 20.65
C LYS A 240 15.45 2.06 19.57
N TRP A 241 14.78 3.09 19.07
CA TRP A 241 13.72 2.92 18.09
C TRP A 241 14.23 3.29 16.71
N ARG A 242 13.92 2.46 15.72
CA ARG A 242 14.13 2.81 14.31
C ARG A 242 12.80 2.80 13.59
N ILE A 243 12.45 3.93 12.99
CA ILE A 243 11.24 4.08 12.20
C ILE A 243 11.66 4.27 10.75
N ARG A 244 11.24 3.35 9.90
CA ARG A 244 11.50 3.40 8.46
C ARG A 244 10.24 3.83 7.73
N PHE A 245 10.32 4.88 6.93
CA PHE A 245 9.26 5.27 6.03
C PHE A 245 9.79 5.57 4.63
N ARG A 246 8.87 5.75 3.68
CA ARG A 246 9.19 5.96 2.27
C ARG A 246 8.47 7.20 1.76
N LEU A 247 9.20 8.02 1.01
CA LEU A 247 8.66 9.14 0.26
C LEU A 247 8.84 8.89 -1.23
N ARG A 248 7.83 9.22 -2.02
CA ARG A 248 7.87 9.28 -3.47
C ARG A 248 8.14 10.71 -3.91
N SER A 249 8.78 10.90 -5.06
CA SER A 249 8.87 12.21 -5.72
C SER A 249 8.37 12.12 -7.15
N VAL A 250 7.59 13.11 -7.56
CA VAL A 250 7.25 13.33 -8.98
C VAL A 250 8.23 14.29 -9.65
N THR A 251 9.04 15.01 -8.87
CA THR A 251 9.91 16.10 -9.33
C THR A 251 11.39 15.73 -9.40
N HIS A 252 11.83 14.76 -8.59
CA HIS A 252 13.24 14.46 -8.42
C HIS A 252 13.64 13.04 -8.79
N SER A 253 14.82 12.91 -9.40
CA SER A 253 15.55 11.64 -9.47
C SER A 253 16.54 11.55 -8.31
N ILE A 254 16.69 10.34 -7.76
CA ILE A 254 17.46 10.12 -6.52
C ILE A 254 18.73 9.36 -6.84
N ARG A 255 19.88 9.92 -6.45
CA ARG A 255 21.21 9.35 -6.68
C ARG A 255 21.93 9.10 -5.35
N PRO A 256 22.81 8.08 -5.25
CA PRO A 256 23.48 7.76 -3.99
C PRO A 256 24.39 8.85 -3.42
N GLY A 257 25.02 9.67 -4.27
CA GLY A 257 26.05 10.65 -3.86
C GLY A 257 25.55 11.64 -2.80
N PRO A 258 24.52 12.45 -3.08
CA PRO A 258 23.96 13.41 -2.12
C PRO A 258 23.45 12.76 -0.83
N LEU A 259 22.92 11.54 -0.91
CA LEU A 259 22.46 10.80 0.26
C LEU A 259 23.62 10.39 1.17
N LYS A 260 24.77 9.99 0.59
CA LYS A 260 25.98 9.68 1.36
C LYS A 260 26.49 10.91 2.11
N THR A 261 26.43 12.07 1.46
CA THR A 261 26.79 13.37 2.05
C THR A 261 25.91 13.67 3.27
N TRP A 262 24.58 13.56 3.14
CA TRP A 262 23.64 13.69 4.27
C TRP A 262 23.92 12.69 5.39
N ASN A 263 24.03 11.40 5.06
CA ASN A 263 24.17 10.31 6.04
C ASN A 263 25.44 10.43 6.88
N SER A 264 26.49 11.03 6.32
CA SER A 264 27.75 11.27 7.04
C SER A 264 27.62 12.40 8.07
N ALA A 265 26.70 13.35 7.85
CA ALA A 265 26.48 14.49 8.74
C ALA A 265 25.33 14.27 9.75
N MET A 266 24.33 13.44 9.42
CA MET A 266 23.10 13.28 10.22
C MET A 266 22.84 11.82 10.60
N GLN A 267 23.27 11.38 11.77
CA GLN A 267 23.06 9.99 12.22
C GLN A 267 21.61 9.67 12.59
N ALA A 268 20.86 10.67 13.09
CA ALA A 268 19.48 10.48 13.53
C ALA A 268 18.49 10.23 12.38
N ILE A 269 18.83 10.65 11.16
CA ILE A 269 18.01 10.51 9.96
C ILE A 269 18.90 9.98 8.85
N GLN A 270 18.71 8.73 8.45
CA GLN A 270 19.49 8.10 7.37
C GLN A 270 18.64 7.95 6.12
N LEU A 271 19.22 8.23 4.96
CA LEU A 271 18.56 8.25 3.67
C LEU A 271 19.11 7.16 2.76
N SER A 272 18.23 6.47 2.04
CA SER A 272 18.65 5.49 1.03
C SER A 272 17.74 5.52 -0.21
N PRO A 273 18.29 5.29 -1.41
CA PRO A 273 17.50 5.28 -2.62
C PRO A 273 16.77 3.95 -2.79
N VAL A 274 15.59 3.95 -3.41
CA VAL A 274 14.99 2.73 -3.96
C VAL A 274 15.48 2.53 -5.39
N ALA A 275 16.06 1.36 -5.67
CA ALA A 275 16.65 1.07 -6.97
C ALA A 275 15.65 1.28 -8.12
N LYS A 276 16.05 2.09 -9.12
CA LYS A 276 15.28 2.42 -10.33
C LYS A 276 13.90 3.05 -10.07
N LYS A 277 13.65 3.61 -8.89
CA LYS A 277 12.39 4.30 -8.57
C LYS A 277 12.67 5.71 -8.03
N PRO A 278 11.79 6.69 -8.25
CA PRO A 278 11.90 8.02 -7.65
C PRO A 278 11.40 7.98 -6.18
N GLU A 279 11.89 7.02 -5.40
CA GLU A 279 11.49 6.82 -4.01
C GLU A 279 12.70 6.91 -3.09
N LEU A 280 12.52 7.62 -1.97
CA LEU A 280 13.50 7.82 -0.90
C LEU A 280 13.05 7.05 0.33
N ILE A 281 13.92 6.19 0.86
CA ILE A 281 13.75 5.57 2.17
C ILE A 281 14.39 6.48 3.20
N VAL A 282 13.66 6.71 4.30
CA VAL A 282 14.10 7.51 5.44
C VAL A 282 14.03 6.66 6.69
N ASP A 283 15.15 6.52 7.38
CA ASP A 283 15.28 5.84 8.66
C ASP A 283 15.49 6.87 9.78
N LEU A 284 14.48 7.06 10.62
CA LEU A 284 14.58 7.85 11.83
C LEU A 284 15.05 6.97 12.99
N THR A 285 16.01 7.49 13.76
CA THR A 285 16.48 6.84 14.99
C THR A 285 16.07 7.67 16.19
N LEU A 286 15.26 7.08 17.08
CA LEU A 286 14.89 7.68 18.37
C LEU A 286 15.66 7.00 19.50
N HIS A 287 15.98 7.78 20.53
CA HIS A 287 16.74 7.29 21.67
C HIS A 287 15.83 6.60 22.70
N ASP A 288 16.45 5.95 23.68
CA ASP A 288 15.79 5.21 24.74
C ASP A 288 15.03 6.06 25.76
N ASN A 289 15.14 7.39 25.75
CA ASN A 289 14.26 8.26 26.53
C ASN A 289 12.84 8.41 25.95
N VAL A 290 12.59 7.94 24.72
CA VAL A 290 11.25 7.95 24.13
C VAL A 290 10.45 6.72 24.61
N PRO A 291 9.30 6.89 25.28
CA PRO A 291 8.46 5.77 25.67
C PRO A 291 7.80 5.13 24.45
N VAL A 292 7.59 3.80 24.49
CA VAL A 292 6.94 3.06 23.40
C VAL A 292 5.59 3.66 23.00
N ALA A 293 4.80 4.14 23.97
CA ALA A 293 3.50 4.77 23.73
C ALA A 293 3.59 6.07 22.89
N ALA A 294 4.74 6.76 22.89
CA ALA A 294 4.96 7.99 22.12
C ALA A 294 5.73 7.76 20.82
N VAL A 295 6.23 6.55 20.56
CA VAL A 295 7.04 6.25 19.36
C VAL A 295 6.28 6.59 18.08
N TYR A 296 4.98 6.27 18.04
CA TYR A 296 4.14 6.57 16.88
C TYR A 296 4.00 8.09 16.65
N ASP A 297 3.49 8.83 17.62
CA ASP A 297 3.21 10.26 17.47
C ASP A 297 4.49 11.08 17.25
N PHE A 298 5.55 10.75 18.00
CA PHE A 298 6.84 11.42 17.87
C PHE A 298 7.51 11.10 16.52
N GLY A 299 7.44 9.83 16.10
CA GLY A 299 7.91 9.39 14.80
C GLY A 299 7.17 10.05 13.65
N TRP A 300 5.84 10.14 13.75
CA TRP A 300 4.99 10.80 12.77
C TRP A 300 5.28 12.30 12.68
N ALA A 301 5.42 12.98 13.82
CA ALA A 301 5.77 14.40 13.86
C ALA A 301 7.13 14.66 13.18
N LEU A 302 8.16 13.87 13.49
CA LEU A 302 9.48 13.99 12.84
C LEU A 302 9.44 13.65 11.36
N ALA A 303 8.68 12.63 10.96
CA ALA A 303 8.53 12.26 9.56
C ALA A 303 7.86 13.39 8.76
N ARG A 304 6.78 13.99 9.29
CA ARG A 304 6.16 15.20 8.69
C ARG A 304 7.14 16.36 8.62
N HIS A 305 7.89 16.62 9.71
CA HIS A 305 8.87 17.70 9.78
C HIS A 305 9.93 17.57 8.70
N PHE A 306 10.51 16.37 8.58
CA PHE A 306 11.47 16.04 7.53
C PHE A 306 10.89 16.19 6.13
N THR A 307 9.67 15.67 5.89
CA THR A 307 9.02 15.75 4.57
C THR A 307 8.78 17.19 4.15
N VAL A 308 8.29 18.06 5.04
CA VAL A 308 8.10 19.49 4.73
C VAL A 308 9.46 20.16 4.48
N ALA A 309 10.46 19.89 5.31
CA ALA A 309 11.81 20.43 5.12
C ALA A 309 12.38 20.06 3.75
N LEU A 310 12.19 18.80 3.34
CA LEU A 310 12.60 18.29 2.04
C LEU A 310 11.89 19.01 0.89
N ASN A 311 10.57 19.18 0.97
CA ASN A 311 9.82 19.90 -0.07
C ASN A 311 10.29 21.35 -0.24
N LEU A 312 10.47 22.07 0.86
CA LEU A 312 10.95 23.46 0.88
C LEU A 312 12.39 23.57 0.34
N ALA A 313 13.29 22.70 0.80
CA ALA A 313 14.70 22.75 0.44
C ALA A 313 14.99 22.41 -1.03
N THR A 314 14.23 21.48 -1.60
CA THR A 314 14.45 21.04 -2.98
C THR A 314 13.61 21.79 -4.00
N LEU A 315 12.67 22.64 -3.55
CA LEU A 315 11.59 23.19 -4.39
C LEU A 315 10.79 22.10 -5.13
N GLY A 316 10.72 20.91 -4.52
CA GLY A 316 10.20 19.70 -5.17
C GLY A 316 9.00 19.14 -4.42
N THR A 317 8.26 18.25 -5.06
CA THR A 317 7.11 17.58 -4.46
C THR A 317 7.49 16.18 -3.98
N TRP A 318 7.42 15.97 -2.67
CA TRP A 318 7.70 14.72 -1.97
C TRP A 318 6.56 14.35 -1.05
N TRP A 319 6.03 13.13 -1.18
CA TRP A 319 4.93 12.66 -0.34
C TRP A 319 4.91 11.14 -0.20
N TRP A 320 4.15 10.58 0.76
CA TRP A 320 4.08 9.14 0.99
C TRP A 320 3.47 8.36 -0.18
N ARG A 321 2.52 8.97 -0.89
CA ARG A 321 1.78 8.38 -2.02
C ARG A 321 1.37 9.46 -3.01
N PHE A 322 1.10 9.06 -4.25
CA PHE A 322 0.49 9.90 -5.28
C PHE A 322 -0.68 9.14 -5.92
N ALA A 323 -1.70 9.85 -6.36
CA ALA A 323 -2.76 9.26 -7.19
C ALA A 323 -2.18 8.74 -8.52
N GLU A 324 -2.67 7.58 -8.97
CA GLU A 324 -2.21 6.95 -10.22
C GLU A 324 -3.11 7.36 -11.41
N ASP A 325 -4.42 7.56 -11.18
CA ASP A 325 -5.41 7.93 -12.18
C ASP A 325 -5.60 9.45 -12.30
N THR A 326 -4.65 10.15 -12.91
CA THR A 326 -4.70 11.63 -13.03
C THR A 326 -5.39 12.10 -14.31
N THR A 327 -5.23 11.40 -15.43
CA THR A 327 -5.66 11.87 -16.77
C THR A 327 -6.92 11.19 -17.31
N LYS A 328 -7.18 9.94 -16.91
CA LYS A 328 -8.31 9.14 -17.38
C LYS A 328 -8.86 8.24 -16.27
N TRP A 329 -10.16 7.97 -16.33
CA TRP A 329 -10.87 7.06 -15.41
C TRP A 329 -11.36 5.78 -16.09
N TYR A 330 -11.18 5.69 -17.41
CA TYR A 330 -11.68 4.60 -18.24
C TYR A 330 -10.51 3.88 -18.92
N GLU A 331 -10.70 2.61 -19.24
CA GLU A 331 -9.72 1.80 -19.97
C GLU A 331 -9.86 1.99 -21.48
N ARG A 332 -11.08 1.90 -22.00
CA ARG A 332 -11.41 2.11 -23.42
C ARG A 332 -12.79 2.76 -23.58
N ILE A 333 -12.94 3.61 -24.59
CA ILE A 333 -14.23 4.10 -25.09
C ILE A 333 -14.38 3.59 -26.52
N ASP A 334 -15.35 2.70 -26.72
CA ASP A 334 -15.66 2.14 -28.02
C ASP A 334 -16.80 2.91 -28.67
N ASP A 335 -16.63 3.26 -29.95
CA ASP A 335 -17.74 3.70 -30.78
C ASP A 335 -18.49 2.46 -31.29
N LEU A 336 -19.72 2.27 -30.83
CA LEU A 336 -20.54 1.12 -31.21
C LEU A 336 -21.10 1.24 -32.64
N GLU A 337 -21.17 2.45 -33.21
CA GLU A 337 -21.59 2.68 -34.59
C GLU A 337 -20.42 2.52 -35.56
N ASN A 338 -19.20 2.76 -35.07
CA ASN A 338 -17.97 2.56 -35.82
C ASN A 338 -16.96 1.70 -35.03
N PRO A 339 -17.08 0.35 -35.08
CA PRO A 339 -16.23 -0.56 -34.30
C PRO A 339 -14.72 -0.47 -34.59
N ALA A 340 -14.32 0.23 -35.66
CA ALA A 340 -12.92 0.49 -35.99
C ALA A 340 -12.38 1.78 -35.35
N MET A 341 -13.23 2.61 -34.75
CA MET A 341 -12.85 3.87 -34.11
C MET A 341 -12.64 3.67 -32.61
N GLN A 342 -11.41 3.89 -32.14
CA GLN A 342 -11.11 4.03 -30.72
C GLN A 342 -11.03 5.51 -30.36
N ILE A 343 -11.79 5.90 -29.33
CA ILE A 343 -11.80 7.27 -28.83
C ILE A 343 -10.89 7.36 -27.59
N VAL A 344 -9.94 8.28 -27.63
CA VAL A 344 -9.12 8.66 -26.46
C VAL A 344 -9.54 10.06 -26.02
N LEU A 345 -10.25 10.16 -24.90
CA LEU A 345 -10.64 11.38 -24.21
C LEU A 345 -9.82 11.59 -22.93
N GLU A 346 -8.83 12.46 -22.97
CA GLU A 346 -8.16 12.90 -21.74
C GLU A 346 -8.87 14.15 -21.21
N LYS A 347 -9.55 14.01 -20.07
CA LYS A 347 -10.27 15.12 -19.40
C LYS A 347 -9.87 15.27 -17.92
N GLY A 348 -8.77 14.63 -17.53
CA GLY A 348 -8.25 14.73 -16.17
C GLY A 348 -7.51 16.03 -15.90
N GLU A 349 -7.21 16.28 -14.63
CA GLU A 349 -6.22 17.30 -14.28
C GLU A 349 -4.90 16.91 -14.96
N GLU A 350 -4.28 17.85 -15.67
CA GLU A 350 -2.91 17.61 -16.12
C GLU A 350 -2.08 17.27 -14.87
N PRO A 351 -1.45 16.07 -14.82
CA PRO A 351 -0.57 15.76 -13.72
C PRO A 351 0.46 16.86 -13.65
N LEU A 352 0.89 17.17 -12.43
CA LEU A 352 1.86 18.22 -12.20
C LEU A 352 3.17 17.89 -12.95
N ASP A 353 3.28 18.34 -14.19
CA ASP A 353 4.38 18.05 -15.10
C ASP A 353 5.44 19.13 -14.93
N TRP A 354 6.51 18.77 -14.21
CA TRP A 354 7.68 19.63 -14.00
C TRP A 354 8.69 19.50 -15.15
N GLY A 355 8.27 18.96 -16.29
CA GLY A 355 9.08 18.66 -17.45
C GLY A 355 9.51 17.19 -17.50
N LYS A 356 9.87 16.73 -18.71
CA LYS A 356 10.30 15.35 -19.00
C LYS A 356 11.55 14.92 -18.23
N ASP A 357 12.32 15.86 -17.69
CA ASP A 357 13.55 15.61 -16.94
C ASP A 357 13.37 15.94 -15.46
N ARG A 358 13.13 14.90 -14.63
CA ARG A 358 13.17 15.06 -13.17
C ARG A 358 14.54 15.59 -12.73
N LYS A 359 14.54 16.71 -12.01
CA LYS A 359 15.75 17.29 -11.44
C LYS A 359 16.47 16.26 -10.57
N ALA A 360 17.76 16.06 -10.77
CA ALA A 360 18.51 15.21 -9.85
C ALA A 360 18.61 15.89 -8.48
N LEU A 361 18.18 15.21 -7.42
CA LEU A 361 18.50 15.63 -6.06
C LEU A 361 20.02 15.75 -5.95
N ASN A 362 20.51 16.91 -5.53
CA ASN A 362 21.94 17.23 -5.53
C ASN A 362 22.45 17.65 -4.13
N GLU A 363 23.74 17.96 -4.02
CA GLU A 363 24.37 18.31 -2.74
C GLU A 363 23.88 19.66 -2.19
N ASP A 364 23.55 20.63 -3.04
CA ASP A 364 23.01 21.92 -2.61
C ASP A 364 21.60 21.77 -2.03
N ASP A 365 20.79 20.89 -2.62
CA ASP A 365 19.47 20.51 -2.09
C ASP A 365 19.59 19.91 -0.68
N ILE A 366 20.58 19.03 -0.47
CA ILE A 366 20.87 18.40 0.83
C ILE A 366 21.39 19.42 1.85
N ALA A 367 22.22 20.37 1.43
CA ALA A 367 22.69 21.45 2.30
C ALA A 367 21.56 22.36 2.77
N ARG A 368 20.65 22.72 1.84
CA ARG A 368 19.44 23.48 2.17
C ARG A 368 18.53 22.70 3.11
N LEU A 369 18.40 21.38 2.91
CA LEU A 369 17.57 20.53 3.76
C LEU A 369 17.98 20.64 5.23
N MET A 370 19.28 20.60 5.51
CA MET A 370 19.79 20.81 6.86
C MET A 370 19.37 22.17 7.43
N ALA A 371 19.59 23.24 6.68
CA ALA A 371 19.23 24.59 7.11
C ALA A 371 17.72 24.72 7.38
N VAL A 372 16.88 24.25 6.45
CA VAL A 372 15.42 24.26 6.59
C VAL A 372 14.97 23.44 7.79
N LEU A 373 15.48 22.21 7.94
CA LEU A 373 15.08 21.31 9.01
C LEU A 373 15.33 21.93 10.40
N THR A 374 16.45 22.64 10.55
CA THR A 374 16.80 23.35 11.79
C THR A 374 16.03 24.65 12.01
N ALA A 375 15.60 25.31 10.92
CA ALA A 375 14.87 26.58 10.98
C ALA A 375 13.36 26.39 11.17
N LEU A 376 12.83 25.24 10.75
CA LEU A 376 11.42 24.92 10.95
C LEU A 376 11.12 24.81 12.46
N PRO A 377 10.00 25.40 12.91
CA PRO A 377 9.62 25.31 14.31
C PRO A 377 9.47 23.85 14.70
N MET A 378 10.20 23.40 15.73
CA MET A 378 9.94 22.07 16.28
C MET A 378 8.48 21.97 16.73
N PRO A 379 7.85 20.78 16.65
CA PRO A 379 6.46 20.57 17.06
C PRO A 379 6.12 21.04 18.49
N ALA A 380 7.12 21.27 19.34
CA ALA A 380 6.96 21.74 20.72
C ALA A 380 6.92 23.28 20.89
N PHE A 381 7.16 24.08 19.84
CA PHE A 381 7.06 25.54 19.92
C PHE A 381 5.63 26.00 19.61
N GLY A 382 5.17 27.07 20.28
CA GLY A 382 3.75 27.48 20.40
C GLY A 382 2.92 27.65 19.10
N PRO A 383 1.66 28.08 19.21
CA PRO A 383 0.63 27.80 18.19
C PRO A 383 0.83 28.47 16.83
N ARG A 384 1.50 29.63 16.74
CA ARG A 384 1.55 30.41 15.47
C ARG A 384 2.51 29.85 14.41
N PRO A 385 3.78 29.53 14.73
CA PRO A 385 4.69 28.88 13.78
C PRO A 385 4.18 27.51 13.28
N ALA A 386 3.42 26.79 14.11
CA ALA A 386 2.84 25.49 13.76
C ALA A 386 1.75 25.57 12.66
N MET A 387 0.99 26.67 12.59
CA MET A 387 -0.11 26.78 11.60
C MET A 387 0.39 26.83 10.14
N PHE A 388 1.50 27.54 9.87
CA PHE A 388 2.11 27.55 8.52
C PHE A 388 2.41 26.11 8.06
N PHE A 389 3.05 25.34 8.95
CA PHE A 389 3.45 23.98 8.69
C PHE A 389 2.26 23.07 8.39
N ASP A 390 1.17 23.20 9.15
CA ASP A 390 -0.03 22.40 8.96
C ASP A 390 -0.73 22.71 7.63
N TYR A 391 -0.87 24.00 7.27
CA TYR A 391 -1.41 24.39 5.97
C TYR A 391 -0.53 23.94 4.82
N TYR A 392 0.79 24.04 4.95
CA TYR A 392 1.72 23.56 3.92
C TYR A 392 1.60 22.04 3.72
N ALA A 393 1.59 21.27 4.82
CA ALA A 393 1.44 19.82 4.77
C ALA A 393 0.07 19.40 4.20
N ALA A 394 -1.01 20.12 4.54
CA ALA A 394 -2.33 19.89 3.96
C ALA A 394 -2.36 20.17 2.46
N GLY A 395 -1.64 21.22 2.00
CA GLY A 395 -1.45 21.50 0.59
C GLY A 395 -0.73 20.38 -0.14
N LEU A 396 0.31 19.79 0.47
CA LEU A 396 1.01 18.64 -0.09
C LEU A 396 0.11 17.38 -0.19
N GLU A 397 -0.68 17.06 0.84
CA GLU A 397 -1.64 15.95 0.78
C GLU A 397 -2.67 16.17 -0.31
N ALA A 398 -3.26 17.37 -0.40
CA ALA A 398 -4.24 17.69 -1.43
C ALA A 398 -3.64 17.57 -2.84
N LEU A 399 -2.43 18.11 -3.03
CA LEU A 399 -1.71 18.02 -4.31
C LEU A 399 -1.37 16.57 -4.67
N ALA A 400 -0.95 15.75 -3.71
CA ALA A 400 -0.53 14.37 -3.96
C ALA A 400 -1.72 13.41 -4.14
N SER A 401 -2.87 13.70 -3.51
CA SER A 401 -4.09 12.88 -3.59
C SER A 401 -5.05 13.30 -4.72
N SER A 402 -4.75 14.39 -5.44
CA SER A 402 -5.57 14.87 -6.55
C SER A 402 -5.61 13.87 -7.70
N SER A 403 -6.81 13.52 -8.16
CA SER A 403 -7.04 12.55 -9.24
C SER A 403 -8.23 12.96 -10.10
N VAL A 404 -8.45 12.27 -11.23
CA VAL A 404 -9.63 12.51 -12.07
C VAL A 404 -10.95 12.23 -11.34
N HIS A 405 -10.94 11.34 -10.34
CA HIS A 405 -12.11 10.99 -9.54
C HIS A 405 -12.37 11.98 -8.41
N MET A 406 -11.31 12.60 -7.90
CA MET A 406 -11.38 13.58 -6.83
C MET A 406 -10.39 14.70 -7.13
N PRO A 407 -10.79 15.70 -7.95
CA PRO A 407 -9.96 16.88 -8.22
C PRO A 407 -9.81 17.72 -6.95
N ARG A 408 -8.56 18.01 -6.56
CA ARG A 408 -8.20 18.72 -5.32
C ARG A 408 -7.24 19.89 -5.54
N ALA A 409 -7.05 20.32 -6.80
CA ALA A 409 -6.23 21.49 -7.12
C ALA A 409 -6.66 22.75 -6.34
N GLY A 410 -7.98 22.96 -6.18
CA GLY A 410 -8.52 24.07 -5.38
C GLY A 410 -8.13 24.00 -3.89
N ASP A 411 -8.28 22.83 -3.27
CA ASP A 411 -7.87 22.60 -1.88
C ASP A 411 -6.37 22.88 -1.69
N ALA A 412 -5.54 22.32 -2.59
CA ALA A 412 -4.10 22.48 -2.54
C ALA A 412 -3.70 23.96 -2.63
N LEU A 413 -4.28 24.69 -3.58
CA LEU A 413 -4.05 26.12 -3.75
C LEU A 413 -4.46 26.92 -2.51
N ILE A 414 -5.65 26.67 -1.94
CA ILE A 414 -6.13 27.37 -0.73
C ILE A 414 -5.16 27.14 0.43
N HIS A 415 -4.71 25.91 0.61
CA HIS A 415 -3.76 25.56 1.65
C HIS A 415 -2.40 26.25 1.47
N PHE A 416 -1.84 26.25 0.25
CA PHE A 416 -0.57 26.94 -0.02
C PHE A 416 -0.70 28.48 0.07
N ALA A 417 -1.79 29.07 -0.42
CA ALA A 417 -2.05 30.50 -0.26
C ALA A 417 -2.16 30.89 1.23
N THR A 418 -2.83 30.06 2.03
CA THR A 418 -2.93 30.26 3.47
C THR A 418 -1.57 30.11 4.16
N ALA A 419 -0.77 29.12 3.77
CA ALA A 419 0.61 28.98 4.23
C ALA A 419 1.44 30.24 3.92
N MET A 420 1.36 30.76 2.69
CA MET A 420 2.02 32.01 2.30
C MET A 420 1.59 33.19 3.16
N ARG A 421 0.28 33.35 3.39
CA ARG A 421 -0.26 34.40 4.25
C ARG A 421 0.33 34.34 5.66
N MET A 422 0.38 33.14 6.25
CA MET A 422 0.93 32.95 7.60
C MET A 422 2.42 33.30 7.64
N LEU A 423 3.16 32.91 6.61
CA LEU A 423 4.59 33.17 6.51
C LEU A 423 4.89 34.68 6.32
N MET A 424 4.18 35.35 5.40
CA MET A 424 4.27 36.80 5.21
C MET A 424 3.82 37.58 6.45
N GLY A 425 2.77 37.10 7.12
CA GLY A 425 2.28 37.67 8.37
C GLY A 425 3.29 37.55 9.51
N HIS A 426 3.98 36.42 9.62
CA HIS A 426 5.05 36.23 10.60
C HIS A 426 6.18 37.25 10.41
N ARG A 427 6.50 37.61 9.16
CA ARG A 427 7.56 38.57 8.82
C ARG A 427 7.12 40.03 8.86
N GLY A 428 5.81 40.29 9.00
CA GLY A 428 5.24 41.64 8.97
C GLY A 428 5.08 42.21 7.56
N ASP A 429 5.28 41.40 6.52
CA ASP A 429 5.06 41.78 5.11
C ASP A 429 3.57 41.86 4.76
N LEU A 430 2.71 41.27 5.60
CA LEU A 430 1.27 41.26 5.48
C LEU A 430 0.62 41.42 6.86
N LYS A 431 -0.30 42.37 7.03
CA LYS A 431 -1.01 42.53 8.31
C LYS A 431 -2.19 41.55 8.41
N PRO A 432 -2.69 41.27 9.63
CA PRO A 432 -3.92 40.51 9.79
C PRO A 432 -5.06 41.14 8.98
N ASN A 433 -5.78 40.31 8.23
CA ASN A 433 -6.90 40.69 7.34
C ASN A 433 -6.55 41.50 6.09
N ASP A 434 -5.29 41.84 5.86
CA ASP A 434 -4.89 42.42 4.56
C ASP A 434 -5.04 41.36 3.46
N PRO A 435 -5.46 41.74 2.24
CA PRO A 435 -5.51 40.83 1.10
C PRO A 435 -4.11 40.29 0.77
N LEU A 436 -4.03 39.02 0.41
CA LEU A 436 -2.75 38.37 0.08
C LEU A 436 -2.21 38.89 -1.26
N GLU A 437 -3.08 39.14 -2.23
CA GLU A 437 -2.69 39.46 -3.61
C GLU A 437 -1.65 40.61 -3.70
N PRO A 438 -1.86 41.80 -3.10
CA PRO A 438 -0.90 42.89 -3.24
C PRO A 438 0.47 42.58 -2.66
N ALA A 439 0.54 41.83 -1.55
CA ALA A 439 1.81 41.43 -0.94
C ALA A 439 2.53 40.39 -1.80
N PHE A 440 1.79 39.39 -2.29
CA PHE A 440 2.30 38.38 -3.21
C PHE A 440 2.83 39.01 -4.50
N THR A 441 2.07 39.89 -5.15
CA THR A 441 2.47 40.57 -6.39
C THR A 441 3.75 41.39 -6.20
N ARG A 442 3.90 42.10 -5.07
CA ARG A 442 5.15 42.81 -4.75
C ARG A 442 6.33 41.85 -4.59
N PHE A 443 6.12 40.72 -3.90
CA PHE A 443 7.16 39.70 -3.72
C PHE A 443 7.62 39.13 -5.06
N VAL A 444 6.69 38.72 -5.93
CA VAL A 444 7.03 38.16 -7.24
C VAL A 444 7.72 39.20 -8.12
N ALA A 445 7.18 40.42 -8.19
CA ALA A 445 7.78 41.52 -8.96
C ALA A 445 9.22 41.82 -8.54
N ALA A 446 9.51 41.80 -7.24
CA ALA A 446 10.85 42.05 -6.72
C ALA A 446 11.87 40.94 -7.02
N ARG A 447 11.41 39.72 -7.34
CA ARG A 447 12.28 38.54 -7.48
C ARG A 447 12.38 38.02 -8.90
N MET A 448 11.31 38.12 -9.66
CA MET A 448 11.18 37.56 -11.01
C MET A 448 10.82 38.60 -12.06
N GLY A 449 10.33 39.78 -11.66
CA GLY A 449 9.62 40.67 -12.58
C GLY A 449 8.22 40.14 -12.85
N SER A 450 7.95 39.73 -14.10
CA SER A 450 6.65 39.19 -14.51
C SER A 450 6.76 37.76 -15.02
N PHE A 451 5.67 37.00 -14.93
CA PHE A 451 5.53 35.66 -15.52
C PHE A 451 4.17 35.50 -16.20
N ASP A 452 4.05 34.55 -17.13
CA ASP A 452 2.92 34.45 -18.06
C ASP A 452 1.58 34.22 -17.33
N GLU A 453 1.58 33.40 -16.28
CA GLU A 453 0.40 33.08 -15.48
C GLU A 453 0.08 34.11 -14.38
N GLN A 454 0.81 35.24 -14.33
CA GLN A 454 0.63 36.25 -13.29
C GLN A 454 -0.78 36.86 -13.24
N PRO A 455 -1.43 37.22 -14.37
CA PRO A 455 -2.78 37.77 -14.34
C PRO A 455 -3.80 36.80 -13.72
N ASP A 456 -3.74 35.54 -14.13
CA ASP A 456 -4.64 34.48 -13.65
C ASP A 456 -4.42 34.21 -12.15
N MET A 457 -3.17 34.09 -11.72
CA MET A 457 -2.84 33.93 -10.29
C MET A 457 -3.34 35.12 -9.46
N THR A 458 -3.23 36.33 -9.98
CA THR A 458 -3.70 37.55 -9.31
C THR A 458 -5.24 37.52 -9.14
N GLU A 459 -5.98 37.14 -10.18
CA GLU A 459 -7.43 37.01 -10.14
C GLU A 459 -7.87 35.94 -9.15
N ILE A 460 -7.21 34.78 -9.17
CA ILE A 460 -7.46 33.67 -8.25
C ILE A 460 -7.22 34.10 -6.80
N LEU A 461 -6.11 34.78 -6.49
CA LEU A 461 -5.83 35.25 -5.13
C LEU A 461 -6.87 36.27 -4.65
N ARG A 462 -7.34 37.17 -5.52
CA ARG A 462 -8.44 38.10 -5.19
C ARG A 462 -9.75 37.37 -4.91
N ALA A 463 -10.06 36.34 -5.69
CA ALA A 463 -11.24 35.50 -5.45
C ALA A 463 -11.16 34.79 -4.10
N LEU A 464 -9.98 34.27 -3.74
CA LEU A 464 -9.74 33.66 -2.43
C LEU A 464 -9.89 34.66 -1.28
N ASP A 465 -9.31 35.86 -1.42
CA ASP A 465 -9.46 36.95 -0.44
C ASP A 465 -10.93 37.35 -0.27
N ALA A 466 -11.71 37.42 -1.35
CA ALA A 466 -13.14 37.74 -1.31
C ALA A 466 -13.94 36.64 -0.59
N ALA A 467 -13.67 35.37 -0.89
CA ALA A 467 -14.35 34.23 -0.25
C ALA A 467 -14.06 34.14 1.25
N GLN A 468 -12.81 34.40 1.67
CA GLN A 468 -12.44 34.42 3.09
C GLN A 468 -13.15 35.52 3.89
N ASN A 469 -13.55 36.61 3.24
CA ASN A 469 -14.23 37.75 3.86
C ASN A 469 -15.77 37.70 3.74
N GLY A 470 -16.34 36.52 3.45
CA GLY A 470 -17.80 36.34 3.34
C GLY A 470 -18.41 36.94 2.07
N GLY A 471 -17.58 37.30 1.09
CA GLY A 471 -18.04 37.66 -0.25
C GLY A 471 -18.60 36.45 -1.01
N ALA A 472 -19.43 36.70 -2.01
CA ALA A 472 -19.87 35.65 -2.93
C ALA A 472 -18.64 35.01 -3.61
N PRO A 473 -18.62 33.68 -3.80
CA PRO A 473 -17.56 33.05 -4.59
C PRO A 473 -17.53 33.70 -5.98
N VAL A 474 -16.36 34.22 -6.36
CA VAL A 474 -16.18 34.76 -7.71
C VAL A 474 -16.33 33.58 -8.67
N ASN A 475 -17.16 33.76 -9.71
CA ASN A 475 -17.26 32.82 -10.84
C ASN A 475 -15.97 32.87 -11.67
N GLY A 476 -14.85 32.44 -11.07
CA GLY A 476 -13.56 32.29 -11.71
C GLY A 476 -13.39 30.86 -12.25
N PRO A 477 -12.43 30.64 -13.16
CA PRO A 477 -12.08 29.29 -13.62
C PRO A 477 -11.69 28.41 -12.43
N MET A 478 -12.07 27.12 -12.47
CA MET A 478 -11.59 26.16 -11.47
C MET A 478 -10.04 26.18 -11.45
N PRO A 479 -9.41 26.25 -10.26
CA PRO A 479 -7.96 26.22 -10.16
C PRO A 479 -7.40 24.95 -10.80
N LYS A 480 -6.47 25.10 -11.73
CA LYS A 480 -5.66 24.00 -12.29
C LYS A 480 -4.57 23.57 -11.32
N MET A 481 -4.13 22.32 -11.43
CA MET A 481 -3.00 21.78 -10.67
C MET A 481 -1.72 22.62 -10.83
N THR A 482 -1.49 23.19 -12.01
CA THR A 482 -0.37 24.11 -12.28
C THR A 482 -0.37 25.31 -11.34
N PHE A 483 -1.52 25.91 -11.04
CA PHE A 483 -1.60 27.05 -10.11
C PHE A 483 -1.29 26.65 -8.67
N ALA A 484 -1.77 25.48 -8.24
CA ALA A 484 -1.43 24.93 -6.93
C ALA A 484 0.08 24.67 -6.81
N GLY A 485 0.69 24.09 -7.86
CA GLY A 485 2.14 23.87 -7.93
C GLY A 485 2.96 25.16 -7.93
N LEU A 486 2.53 26.18 -8.68
CA LEU A 486 3.15 27.50 -8.67
C LEU A 486 3.06 28.15 -7.28
N MET A 487 1.88 28.15 -6.67
CA MET A 487 1.70 28.70 -5.32
C MET A 487 2.60 28.00 -4.30
N LYS A 488 2.70 26.67 -4.38
CA LYS A 488 3.63 25.86 -3.57
C LYS A 488 5.08 26.32 -3.79
N ALA A 489 5.53 26.45 -5.04
CA ALA A 489 6.88 26.91 -5.35
C ALA A 489 7.18 28.32 -4.81
N PHE A 490 6.20 29.23 -4.85
CA PHE A 490 6.34 30.56 -4.26
C PHE A 490 6.44 30.53 -2.74
N VAL A 491 5.67 29.66 -2.08
CA VAL A 491 5.78 29.44 -0.63
C VAL A 491 7.18 28.94 -0.29
N ASP A 492 7.67 27.92 -1.00
CA ASP A 492 9.01 27.40 -0.77
C ASP A 492 10.07 28.48 -0.95
N TRP A 493 9.99 29.24 -2.03
CA TRP A 493 10.99 30.26 -2.33
C TRP A 493 10.96 31.38 -1.28
N TYR A 494 9.77 31.83 -0.88
CA TYR A 494 9.64 32.83 0.17
C TYR A 494 10.26 32.36 1.49
N TYR A 495 10.02 31.10 1.87
CA TYR A 495 10.64 30.47 3.04
C TYR A 495 12.16 30.38 2.91
N MET A 496 12.66 29.95 1.74
CA MET A 496 14.10 29.83 1.50
C MET A 496 14.83 31.17 1.54
N VAL A 497 14.18 32.26 1.12
CA VAL A 497 14.71 33.62 1.26
C VAL A 497 14.80 34.06 2.73
N GLU A 498 13.95 33.52 3.60
CA GLU A 498 13.97 33.81 5.05
C GLU A 498 15.20 33.24 5.75
N ILE A 499 15.50 31.98 5.49
CA ILE A 499 16.50 31.24 6.27
C ILE A 499 17.94 31.53 5.85
N HIS A 500 18.17 32.32 4.77
CA HIS A 500 19.47 32.59 4.16
C HIS A 500 20.37 31.34 4.16
N PRO A 501 20.01 30.30 3.38
CA PRO A 501 20.67 29.01 3.46
C PRO A 501 22.18 29.17 3.24
N ILE A 502 22.93 28.85 4.28
CA ILE A 502 24.40 28.89 4.27
C ILE A 502 24.89 27.78 3.34
N SER A 503 26.01 28.00 2.64
CA SER A 503 26.52 26.97 1.72
C SER A 503 26.85 25.68 2.47
N TYR A 504 26.83 24.53 1.80
CA TYR A 504 27.20 23.24 2.41
C TYR A 504 28.55 23.32 3.14
N LYS A 505 29.52 24.01 2.52
CA LYS A 505 30.84 24.26 3.09
C LYS A 505 30.75 24.99 4.43
N ASP A 506 29.94 26.04 4.51
CA ASP A 506 29.78 26.82 5.75
C ASP A 506 29.04 26.06 6.85
N VAL A 507 28.10 25.18 6.47
CA VAL A 507 27.41 24.29 7.41
C VAL A 507 28.39 23.26 7.97
N MET A 508 29.18 22.61 7.11
CA MET A 508 30.20 21.65 7.54
C MET A 508 31.32 22.29 8.36
N ASP A 509 31.75 23.51 8.00
CA ASP A 509 32.74 24.27 8.77
C ASP A 509 32.22 24.69 10.14
N LYS A 510 30.90 24.87 10.31
CA LYS A 510 30.28 25.11 11.62
C LYS A 510 30.21 23.84 12.47
N PHE A 511 29.86 22.69 11.88
CA PHE A 511 29.82 21.41 12.60
C PHE A 511 31.23 20.93 13.01
N ALA A 512 32.23 21.10 12.13
CA ALA A 512 33.62 20.78 12.47
C ALA A 512 34.18 21.63 13.63
N ARG A 513 33.57 22.79 13.93
CA ARG A 513 33.92 23.66 15.06
C ARG A 513 33.08 23.41 16.32
N SER A 514 31.99 22.65 16.25
CA SER A 514 31.18 22.31 17.43
C SER A 514 31.64 21.03 18.14
N ASP A 515 32.49 20.23 17.48
CA ASP A 515 33.11 19.02 18.02
C ASP A 515 34.59 19.21 18.44
N ALA A 516 35.08 20.46 18.43
CA ALA A 516 36.40 20.88 18.93
C ALA A 516 36.22 21.88 20.07
#